data_AF-A0A496VZ96-F1
#
_entry.id   AF-A0A496VZ96-F1
#
_cell.length_a   1.000
_cell.length_b   1.000
_cell.length_c   1.000
_cell.angle_alpha   90.00
_cell.angle_beta   90.00
_cell.angle_gamma   90.00
#
_symmetry.space_group_name_H-M   'P 1'
#
loop_
_entity.id
_entity.type
_entity.pdbx_description
1 polymer ?
#
loop_
_entity_poly.entity_id
_entity_poly.type
_entity_poly.pdbx_seq_one_letter_code
_entity_poly.pdbx_strand_id
1 'polypeptide(L)'
;MPKKLFNKKTLLGAALLASAPALKASGGGITEGGKSQRGVNHLTLEEVPGFFKPEEEQELIDKLNSKIKICVPNDMGKTGEFHFLPDTIVVVMPPFETNVVRMTFVVSHMVAGNTDKVLLLVYSQQLSPSEQIPTPKSLKKLKLDVSSIEIVGLYNIPALKTTAQNDTRIGAADPAPRSKIEFDINLSPQNISTMMNSGTSTIYVQAALLPKVDFESGKWDRMILSEMDTIQFMGNECPEDHVVYDPSQPGGAGVAPTDDF
;
A
#
# COMPACT_ATOMS: atom_id res chain seq x y z
N MET A 1 18.40 -35.81 1.36
CA MET A 1 16.92 -35.80 1.54
C MET A 1 16.43 -34.37 1.36
N PRO A 2 15.68 -34.07 0.28
CA PRO A 2 15.18 -32.72 0.05
C PRO A 2 14.02 -32.41 0.99
N LYS A 3 14.15 -31.33 1.77
CA LYS A 3 13.06 -30.81 2.62
C LYS A 3 12.00 -30.18 1.71
N LYS A 4 10.80 -30.75 1.71
CA LYS A 4 9.62 -30.18 1.04
C LYS A 4 9.28 -28.83 1.69
N LEU A 5 9.41 -27.76 0.92
CA LEU A 5 8.83 -26.45 1.25
C LEU A 5 7.32 -26.59 1.26
N PHE A 6 6.71 -26.51 2.44
CA PHE A 6 5.26 -26.44 2.60
C PHE A 6 4.76 -25.16 1.93
N ASN A 7 3.87 -25.34 0.96
CA ASN A 7 3.22 -24.27 0.20
C ASN A 7 2.26 -23.52 1.14
N LYS A 8 2.68 -22.39 1.70
CA LYS A 8 1.91 -21.56 2.66
C LYS A 8 0.80 -20.71 2.01
N LYS A 9 0.52 -20.89 0.72
CA LYS A 9 -0.41 -20.04 -0.06
C LYS A 9 -1.90 -20.31 0.20
N THR A 10 -2.28 -21.18 1.12
CA THR A 10 -3.69 -21.64 1.24
C THR A 10 -4.23 -21.63 2.68
N LEU A 11 -3.56 -20.97 3.62
CA LEU A 11 -3.85 -21.09 5.06
C LEU A 11 -4.51 -19.87 5.71
N LEU A 12 -5.15 -19.00 4.92
CA LEU A 12 -5.98 -17.90 5.45
C LEU A 12 -7.49 -18.24 5.49
N GLY A 13 -7.92 -19.35 4.87
CA GLY A 13 -9.36 -19.64 4.69
C GLY A 13 -10.06 -20.45 5.80
N ALA A 14 -9.37 -20.91 6.85
CA ALA A 14 -9.94 -21.93 7.75
C ALA A 14 -9.94 -21.61 9.27
N ALA A 15 -9.55 -20.41 9.70
CA ALA A 15 -9.39 -20.08 11.13
C ALA A 15 -10.31 -18.96 11.67
N LEU A 16 -11.37 -18.60 10.94
CA LEU A 16 -12.32 -17.54 11.36
C LEU A 16 -13.65 -18.11 11.84
N LEU A 17 -13.64 -18.96 12.87
CA LEU A 17 -14.85 -19.26 13.63
C LEU A 17 -14.55 -19.32 15.13
N ALA A 18 -15.36 -18.57 15.87
CA ALA A 18 -15.49 -18.52 17.33
C ALA A 18 -14.49 -17.64 18.11
N SER A 19 -14.84 -16.37 18.32
CA SER A 19 -15.16 -15.84 19.66
C SER A 19 -15.44 -14.34 19.62
N ALA A 20 -16.63 -13.93 20.06
CA ALA A 20 -16.95 -12.55 20.44
C ALA A 20 -16.77 -12.42 21.96
N PRO A 21 -16.29 -11.27 22.44
CA PRO A 21 -17.18 -10.50 23.32
C PRO A 21 -17.22 -9.01 22.99
N ALA A 22 -18.35 -8.41 23.36
CA ALA A 22 -18.66 -7.00 23.26
C ALA A 22 -17.80 -6.16 24.22
N LEU A 23 -17.36 -4.99 23.77
CA LEU A 23 -17.02 -3.87 24.66
C LEU A 23 -17.23 -2.51 23.96
N LYS A 24 -17.74 -1.60 24.78
CA LYS A 24 -18.41 -0.35 24.50
C LYS A 24 -17.39 0.76 24.19
N ALA A 25 -17.48 1.40 23.02
CA ALA A 25 -16.66 2.56 22.68
C ALA A 25 -17.35 3.86 23.15
N SER A 26 -16.68 4.62 24.01
CA SER A 26 -17.00 6.03 24.29
C SER A 26 -16.43 6.90 23.17
N GLY A 27 -17.28 7.74 22.58
CA GLY A 27 -17.02 8.43 21.32
C GLY A 27 -16.11 9.67 21.35
N GLY A 28 -16.00 10.27 20.16
CA GLY A 28 -15.44 11.60 19.93
C GLY A 28 -14.88 11.77 18.50
N GLY A 29 -15.74 12.14 17.54
CA GLY A 29 -15.40 13.03 16.41
C GLY A 29 -14.45 12.56 15.30
N ILE A 30 -15.06 12.03 14.23
CA ILE A 30 -14.74 12.17 12.78
C ILE A 30 -13.57 13.11 12.40
N THR A 31 -12.41 12.49 12.16
CA THR A 31 -11.64 12.60 10.91
C THR A 31 -10.96 11.25 10.70
N GLU A 32 -11.32 10.50 9.67
CA GLU A 32 -10.62 9.25 9.33
C GLU A 32 -9.23 9.62 8.79
N GLY A 33 -8.16 9.09 9.40
CA GLY A 33 -6.79 9.56 9.12
C GLY A 33 -6.33 9.30 7.70
N GLY A 34 -6.19 10.34 6.88
CA GLY A 34 -5.55 10.24 5.57
C GLY A 34 -4.03 10.21 5.69
N LYS A 35 -3.34 10.15 4.53
CA LYS A 35 -1.86 10.28 4.40
C LYS A 35 -1.25 11.49 5.14
N SER A 36 -2.08 12.44 5.60
CA SER A 36 -1.70 13.61 6.41
C SER A 36 -1.62 13.38 7.94
N GLN A 37 -2.15 12.28 8.48
CA GLN A 37 -2.20 12.03 9.93
C GLN A 37 -1.10 11.07 10.43
N ARG A 38 0.08 11.61 10.76
CA ARG A 38 1.22 10.80 11.23
C ARG A 38 1.11 10.46 12.72
N GLY A 39 1.34 9.20 13.12
CA GLY A 39 1.34 8.84 14.55
C GLY A 39 1.29 7.35 14.88
N VAL A 40 1.10 7.05 16.17
CA VAL A 40 0.95 5.69 16.69
C VAL A 40 -0.39 5.10 16.22
N ASN A 41 -0.38 3.87 15.71
CA ASN A 41 -1.53 3.16 15.11
C ASN A 41 -2.02 3.71 13.76
N HIS A 42 -1.15 4.42 13.05
CA HIS A 42 -1.34 4.79 11.66
C HIS A 42 -0.11 4.36 10.85
N LEU A 43 -0.34 3.80 9.67
CA LEU A 43 0.69 3.52 8.68
C LEU A 43 0.35 4.35 7.45
N THR A 44 1.35 4.99 6.88
CA THR A 44 1.18 5.64 5.58
C THR A 44 1.73 4.71 4.52
N LEU A 45 0.92 4.42 3.51
CA LEU A 45 1.27 3.70 2.29
C LEU A 45 1.38 4.75 1.19
N GLU A 46 2.59 4.93 0.69
CA GLU A 46 2.88 5.91 -0.36
C GLU A 46 3.30 5.15 -1.60
N GLU A 47 2.65 5.41 -2.72
CA GLU A 47 2.99 4.82 -4.00
C GLU A 47 3.95 5.77 -4.70
N VAL A 48 5.11 5.24 -5.06
CA VAL A 48 6.04 5.93 -5.92
C VAL A 48 6.13 5.15 -7.20
N PRO A 49 5.85 5.78 -8.35
CA PRO A 49 6.11 5.15 -9.62
C PRO A 49 7.61 5.05 -9.82
N GLY A 50 8.13 3.86 -9.56
CA GLY A 50 9.54 3.57 -9.55
C GLY A 50 10.02 3.00 -10.88
N PHE A 51 10.18 3.86 -11.88
CA PHE A 51 11.12 3.59 -12.98
C PHE A 51 12.56 3.87 -12.53
N PHE A 52 12.94 3.48 -11.30
CA PHE A 52 14.27 3.73 -10.76
C PHE A 52 15.36 2.99 -11.55
N LYS A 53 16.30 3.77 -12.06
CA LYS A 53 17.47 3.37 -12.84
C LYS A 53 18.74 3.32 -11.99
N PRO A 54 19.66 2.39 -12.27
CA PRO A 54 21.08 2.72 -12.38
C PRO A 54 21.28 3.61 -13.63
N GLU A 55 22.04 4.70 -13.50
CA GLU A 55 22.20 5.81 -14.46
C GLU A 55 22.50 5.45 -15.93
N GLU A 56 22.86 4.21 -16.26
CA GLU A 56 23.28 3.80 -17.62
C GLU A 56 22.15 3.38 -18.57
N GLU A 57 20.88 3.31 -18.13
CA GLU A 57 19.77 2.80 -18.95
C GLU A 57 18.70 3.87 -19.28
N GLN A 58 19.10 5.15 -19.32
CA GLN A 58 18.17 6.28 -19.39
C GLN A 58 17.27 6.26 -20.64
N GLU A 59 17.84 6.04 -21.83
CA GLU A 59 17.11 6.17 -23.09
C GLU A 59 16.08 5.06 -23.34
N LEU A 60 16.37 3.83 -22.91
CA LEU A 60 15.47 2.68 -23.15
C LEU A 60 14.21 2.80 -22.31
N ILE A 61 14.35 3.25 -21.07
CA ILE A 61 13.24 3.44 -20.15
C ILE A 61 12.43 4.69 -20.52
N ASP A 62 13.01 5.74 -21.09
CA ASP A 62 12.21 6.88 -21.56
C ASP A 62 11.27 6.47 -22.72
N LYS A 63 11.73 5.53 -23.58
CA LYS A 63 10.86 4.88 -24.58
C LYS A 63 9.80 3.97 -23.96
N LEU A 64 10.09 3.29 -22.85
CA LEU A 64 9.12 2.45 -22.14
C LEU A 64 8.09 3.27 -21.33
N ASN A 65 8.54 4.35 -20.70
CA ASN A 65 7.73 5.30 -19.93
C ASN A 65 6.74 6.04 -20.83
N SER A 66 7.05 6.21 -22.12
CA SER A 66 6.08 6.76 -23.08
C SER A 66 4.80 5.92 -23.21
N LYS A 67 4.87 4.63 -22.87
CA LYS A 67 3.75 3.69 -23.02
C LYS A 67 2.95 3.49 -21.74
N ILE A 68 3.61 3.47 -20.58
CA ILE A 68 2.92 3.28 -19.30
C ILE A 68 2.68 4.64 -18.67
N LYS A 69 1.42 5.03 -18.53
CA LYS A 69 1.01 6.29 -17.92
C LYS A 69 0.34 6.01 -16.59
N ILE A 70 0.62 6.84 -15.60
CA ILE A 70 -0.13 6.83 -14.34
C ILE A 70 -1.04 8.02 -14.39
N CYS A 71 -2.33 7.80 -14.16
CA CYS A 71 -3.33 8.83 -14.18
C CYS A 71 -3.89 8.99 -12.77
N VAL A 72 -4.07 10.24 -12.38
CA VAL A 72 -4.61 10.64 -11.08
C VAL A 72 -5.83 11.53 -11.31
N PRO A 73 -6.83 11.54 -10.41
CA PRO A 73 -8.01 12.40 -10.56
C PRO A 73 -7.65 13.88 -10.78
N ASN A 74 -8.39 14.57 -11.66
CA ASN A 74 -8.11 15.96 -12.09
C ASN A 74 -8.15 17.01 -10.96
N ASP A 75 -8.77 16.70 -9.82
CA ASP A 75 -8.86 17.59 -8.66
C ASP A 75 -7.67 17.47 -7.70
N MET A 76 -6.78 16.50 -7.93
CA MET A 76 -5.57 16.26 -7.16
C MET A 76 -4.49 17.27 -7.57
N GLY A 77 -4.16 18.21 -6.69
CA GLY A 77 -3.17 19.27 -6.95
C GLY A 77 -3.53 20.65 -6.38
N LYS A 78 -4.75 20.82 -5.83
CA LYS A 78 -5.19 22.10 -5.22
C LYS A 78 -4.80 22.29 -3.75
N THR A 79 -4.32 21.24 -3.08
CA THR A 79 -3.95 21.29 -1.66
C THR A 79 -2.47 20.93 -1.53
N GLY A 80 -1.64 21.95 -1.30
CA GLY A 80 -0.20 21.93 -1.51
C GLY A 80 0.64 20.95 -0.66
N GLU A 81 1.90 20.87 -1.10
CA GLU A 81 3.11 20.44 -0.37
C GLU A 81 3.46 18.94 -0.23
N PHE A 82 2.70 17.99 -0.76
CA PHE A 82 3.11 16.58 -0.68
C PHE A 82 3.11 15.86 -2.04
N HIS A 83 4.25 15.24 -2.36
CA HIS A 83 4.49 14.42 -3.56
C HIS A 83 3.88 13.01 -3.49
N PHE A 84 2.76 12.83 -2.76
CA PHE A 84 2.15 11.51 -2.62
C PHE A 84 1.06 11.31 -3.67
N LEU A 85 1.00 10.11 -4.25
CA LEU A 85 -0.10 9.72 -5.12
C LEU A 85 -1.42 9.61 -4.32
N PRO A 86 -2.58 9.88 -4.95
CA PRO A 86 -3.88 9.63 -4.35
C PRO A 86 -4.06 8.17 -3.95
N ASP A 87 -4.97 7.91 -3.02
CA ASP A 87 -5.47 6.57 -2.69
C ASP A 87 -6.17 5.86 -3.88
N THR A 88 -6.30 6.51 -5.03
CA THR A 88 -6.87 5.93 -6.25
C THR A 88 -6.06 6.40 -7.45
N ILE A 89 -5.44 5.44 -8.13
CA ILE A 89 -4.66 5.69 -9.34
C ILE A 89 -5.11 4.76 -10.46
N VAL A 90 -4.94 5.23 -11.69
CA VAL A 90 -5.11 4.43 -12.89
C VAL A 90 -3.75 4.19 -13.52
N VAL A 91 -3.39 2.93 -13.73
CA VAL A 91 -2.19 2.53 -14.47
C VAL A 91 -2.62 2.17 -15.88
N VAL A 92 -2.33 3.07 -16.82
CA VAL A 92 -2.57 2.85 -18.25
C VAL A 92 -1.34 2.18 -18.84
N MET A 93 -1.54 1.05 -19.47
CA MET A 93 -0.48 0.31 -20.15
C MET A 93 -1.04 -0.43 -21.37
N PRO A 94 -0.32 -0.47 -22.50
CA PRO A 94 -0.76 -1.19 -23.69
C PRO A 94 -1.02 -2.66 -23.35
N PRO A 95 -2.18 -3.22 -23.74
CA PRO A 95 -2.34 -4.66 -23.70
C PRO A 95 -1.25 -5.25 -24.61
N PHE A 96 -0.63 -6.36 -24.20
CA PHE A 96 0.46 -7.02 -24.92
C PHE A 96 1.87 -6.42 -24.79
N GLU A 97 2.09 -5.37 -24.00
CA GLU A 97 3.46 -4.97 -23.66
C GLU A 97 4.13 -6.09 -22.83
N THR A 98 5.38 -6.44 -23.13
CA THR A 98 6.10 -7.52 -22.43
C THR A 98 6.95 -7.03 -21.26
N ASN A 99 7.04 -5.71 -21.09
CA ASN A 99 7.92 -5.07 -20.12
C ASN A 99 7.32 -5.12 -18.71
N VAL A 100 8.13 -5.55 -17.74
CA VAL A 100 7.74 -5.61 -16.34
C VAL A 100 7.56 -4.19 -15.81
N VAL A 101 6.37 -3.90 -15.27
CA VAL A 101 6.11 -2.62 -14.60
C VAL A 101 6.47 -2.78 -13.14
N ARG A 102 7.40 -1.97 -12.62
CA ARG A 102 7.70 -1.95 -11.20
C ARG A 102 6.90 -0.85 -10.51
N MET A 103 6.23 -1.21 -9.43
CA MET A 103 5.55 -0.27 -8.55
C MET A 103 6.19 -0.36 -7.17
N THR A 104 6.56 0.78 -6.59
CA THR A 104 7.16 0.83 -5.27
C THR A 104 6.14 1.36 -4.28
N PHE A 105 5.84 0.56 -3.25
CA PHE A 105 5.02 1.00 -2.12
C PHE A 105 5.92 1.26 -0.92
N VAL A 106 5.83 2.46 -0.38
CA VAL A 106 6.59 2.89 0.78
C VAL A 106 5.66 2.88 1.98
N VAL A 107 6.00 2.07 2.98
CA VAL A 107 5.35 2.13 4.29
C VAL A 107 6.23 2.94 5.22
N SER A 108 5.72 4.07 5.71
CA SER A 108 6.47 4.99 6.57
C SER A 108 5.88 5.08 7.99
N HIS A 109 6.58 5.81 8.86
CA HIS A 109 6.16 6.11 10.24
C HIS A 109 5.89 4.92 11.17
N MET A 110 6.47 3.76 10.87
CA MET A 110 6.36 2.59 11.75
C MET A 110 7.17 2.81 13.03
N VAL A 111 6.47 3.01 14.14
CA VAL A 111 7.09 3.16 15.45
C VAL A 111 7.62 1.79 15.90
N ALA A 112 8.92 1.72 16.17
CA ALA A 112 9.53 0.51 16.67
C ALA A 112 9.00 0.18 18.08
N GLY A 113 8.90 -1.12 18.37
CA GLY A 113 8.47 -1.62 19.66
C GLY A 113 9.53 -2.52 20.30
N ASN A 114 9.23 -2.96 21.52
CA ASN A 114 10.00 -3.96 22.25
C ASN A 114 9.77 -5.41 21.77
N THR A 115 8.94 -5.61 20.74
CA THR A 115 8.63 -6.91 20.15
C THR A 115 8.85 -6.88 18.65
N ASP A 116 9.30 -8.00 18.09
CA ASP A 116 9.36 -8.20 16.65
C ASP A 116 7.97 -8.03 16.04
N LYS A 117 7.93 -7.41 14.86
CA LYS A 117 6.72 -7.22 14.06
C LYS A 117 6.92 -7.82 12.68
N VAL A 118 5.81 -8.09 12.01
CA VAL A 118 5.75 -8.44 10.61
C VAL A 118 4.98 -7.34 9.91
N LEU A 119 5.53 -6.84 8.81
CA LEU A 119 4.85 -5.95 7.89
C LEU A 119 4.46 -6.75 6.65
N LEU A 120 3.19 -6.69 6.31
CA LEU A 120 2.61 -7.31 5.14
C LEU A 120 2.15 -6.22 4.19
N LEU A 121 2.35 -6.45 2.89
CA LEU A 121 1.61 -5.75 1.84
C LEU A 121 0.68 -6.78 1.22
N VAL A 122 -0.61 -6.50 1.26
CA VAL A 122 -1.66 -7.39 0.77
C VAL A 122 -2.50 -6.68 -0.28
N TYR A 123 -3.08 -7.45 -1.19
CA TYR A 123 -4.08 -6.94 -2.11
C TYR A 123 -5.25 -7.92 -2.25
N SER A 124 -6.38 -7.41 -2.72
CA SER A 124 -7.50 -8.20 -3.23
C SER A 124 -8.11 -7.49 -4.45
N GLN A 125 -8.75 -8.26 -5.33
CA GLN A 125 -9.56 -7.72 -6.42
C GLN A 125 -10.98 -7.31 -5.95
N GLN A 126 -11.34 -7.63 -4.70
CA GLN A 126 -12.66 -7.41 -4.15
C GLN A 126 -12.60 -6.78 -2.76
N LEU A 127 -13.56 -5.91 -2.51
CA LEU A 127 -13.83 -5.41 -1.17
C LEU A 127 -14.88 -6.29 -0.50
N SER A 128 -14.70 -6.50 0.78
CA SER A 128 -15.71 -7.09 1.63
C SER A 128 -16.82 -6.06 1.92
N PRO A 129 -18.10 -6.46 1.89
CA PRO A 129 -19.20 -5.57 2.26
C PRO A 129 -19.20 -5.20 3.75
N SER A 130 -18.42 -5.92 4.58
CA SER A 130 -18.31 -5.69 6.02
C SER A 130 -16.90 -6.04 6.52
N GLU A 131 -16.49 -5.51 7.67
CA GLU A 131 -15.23 -5.89 8.30
C GLU A 131 -15.24 -7.39 8.70
N GLN A 132 -14.51 -8.22 7.95
CA GLN A 132 -14.41 -9.67 8.18
C GLN A 132 -13.46 -10.03 9.33
N ILE A 133 -12.46 -9.17 9.60
CA ILE A 133 -11.51 -9.32 10.71
C ILE A 133 -11.54 -8.03 11.53
N PRO A 134 -12.07 -8.05 12.77
CA PRO A 134 -12.09 -6.89 13.64
C PRO A 134 -10.68 -6.40 13.97
N THR A 135 -10.38 -5.14 13.68
CA THR A 135 -9.08 -4.50 13.96
C THR A 135 -9.28 -3.31 14.90
N PRO A 136 -9.65 -3.55 16.17
CA PRO A 136 -10.06 -2.47 17.10
C PRO A 136 -8.94 -1.47 17.41
N LYS A 137 -7.67 -1.87 17.27
CA LYS A 137 -6.50 -1.02 17.55
C LYS A 137 -6.01 -0.23 16.34
N SER A 138 -6.56 -0.49 15.16
CA SER A 138 -6.24 0.23 13.94
C SER A 138 -7.26 1.34 13.70
N LEU A 139 -6.78 2.52 13.31
CA LEU A 139 -7.63 3.62 12.86
C LEU A 139 -8.33 3.26 11.54
N LYS A 140 -7.60 2.57 10.65
CA LYS A 140 -8.13 2.03 9.39
C LYS A 140 -8.65 0.61 9.58
N LYS A 141 -9.67 0.23 8.83
CA LYS A 141 -10.29 -1.10 8.91
C LYS A 141 -9.92 -1.95 7.71
N LEU A 142 -9.84 -3.27 7.91
CA LEU A 142 -9.62 -4.22 6.83
C LEU A 142 -10.93 -4.34 6.04
N LYS A 143 -10.93 -3.78 4.84
CA LYS A 143 -12.07 -3.87 3.91
C LYS A 143 -11.81 -4.80 2.73
N LEU A 144 -10.60 -5.36 2.62
CA LEU A 144 -10.28 -6.36 1.62
C LEU A 144 -11.07 -7.64 1.90
N ASP A 145 -11.56 -8.31 0.85
CA ASP A 145 -12.16 -9.63 1.00
C ASP A 145 -11.09 -10.69 1.31
N VAL A 146 -11.11 -11.20 2.54
CA VAL A 146 -10.16 -12.16 3.08
C VAL A 146 -10.16 -13.47 2.30
N SER A 147 -11.25 -13.81 1.61
CA SER A 147 -11.33 -15.01 0.78
C SER A 147 -10.46 -14.93 -0.48
N SER A 148 -10.14 -13.70 -0.91
CA SER A 148 -9.38 -13.38 -2.12
C SER A 148 -8.12 -12.56 -1.86
N ILE A 149 -7.74 -12.37 -0.59
CA ILE A 149 -6.49 -11.68 -0.22
C ILE A 149 -5.27 -12.49 -0.66
N GLU A 150 -4.31 -11.78 -1.25
CA GLU A 150 -2.98 -12.27 -1.53
C GLU A 150 -1.92 -11.39 -0.88
N ILE A 151 -0.86 -12.01 -0.35
CA ILE A 151 0.30 -11.31 0.21
C ILE A 151 1.31 -11.10 -0.93
N VAL A 152 1.55 -9.83 -1.28
CA VAL A 152 2.54 -9.44 -2.30
C VAL A 152 3.92 -9.18 -1.72
N GLY A 153 4.00 -8.84 -0.43
CA GLY A 153 5.27 -8.65 0.26
C GLY A 153 5.17 -8.92 1.75
N LEU A 154 6.30 -9.36 2.32
CA LEU A 154 6.43 -9.64 3.74
C LEU A 154 7.82 -9.25 4.23
N TYR A 155 7.88 -8.41 5.26
CA TYR A 155 9.11 -8.01 5.92
C TYR A 155 9.03 -8.28 7.42
N ASN A 156 10.12 -8.83 7.97
CA ASN A 156 10.29 -8.93 9.42
C ASN A 156 10.94 -7.65 9.92
N ILE A 157 10.31 -7.01 10.89
CA ILE A 157 10.81 -5.79 11.53
C ILE A 157 11.26 -6.18 12.94
N PRO A 158 12.57 -6.17 13.22
CA PRO A 158 13.07 -6.56 14.53
C PRO A 158 12.65 -5.55 15.60
N ALA A 159 12.51 -6.03 16.84
CA ALA A 159 12.38 -5.18 18.01
C ALA A 159 13.58 -4.22 18.10
N LEU A 160 13.32 -2.94 18.37
CA LEU A 160 14.36 -1.96 18.66
C LEU A 160 14.15 -1.44 20.08
N LYS A 161 15.20 -1.55 20.89
CA LYS A 161 15.16 -1.02 22.27
C LYS A 161 15.19 0.50 22.21
N THR A 162 14.25 1.13 22.89
CA THR A 162 14.26 2.56 23.12
C THR A 162 15.05 2.86 24.39
N THR A 163 15.97 3.81 24.32
CA THR A 163 16.65 4.35 25.50
C THR A 163 16.00 5.68 25.85
N ALA A 164 15.51 5.82 27.09
CA ALA A 164 14.93 7.06 27.56
C ALA A 164 15.93 8.22 27.37
N GLN A 165 15.46 9.34 26.83
CA GLN A 165 16.26 10.55 26.69
C GLN A 165 16.09 11.39 27.96
N ASN A 166 17.18 12.03 28.39
CA ASN A 166 17.10 12.97 29.50
C ASN A 166 16.26 14.18 29.09
N ASP A 167 15.52 14.72 30.06
CA ASP A 167 14.75 15.93 29.85
C ASP A 167 15.69 17.13 29.66
N THR A 168 15.37 17.98 28.70
CA THR A 168 16.10 19.22 28.45
C THR A 168 15.21 20.42 28.81
N ARG A 169 15.74 21.64 28.72
CA ARG A 169 14.96 22.85 28.95
C ARG A 169 13.73 22.98 28.01
N ILE A 170 13.75 22.31 26.86
CA ILE A 170 12.66 22.32 25.88
C ILE A 170 11.84 21.01 25.88
N GLY A 171 12.10 20.11 26.84
CA GLY A 171 11.48 18.80 26.92
C GLY A 171 12.42 17.64 26.57
N ALA A 172 11.91 16.41 26.70
CA ALA A 172 12.59 15.18 26.32
C ALA A 172 12.24 14.80 24.88
N ALA A 173 13.23 14.34 24.11
CA ALA A 173 12.99 13.79 22.79
C ALA A 173 12.28 12.43 22.88
N ASP A 174 11.37 12.13 21.95
CA ASP A 174 10.80 10.80 21.78
C ASP A 174 11.88 9.87 21.20
N PRO A 175 12.39 8.87 21.96
CA PRO A 175 13.44 7.99 21.50
C PRO A 175 12.95 6.91 20.53
N ALA A 176 11.66 6.82 20.25
CA ALA A 176 11.11 5.72 19.47
C ALA A 176 11.61 5.80 18.01
N PRO A 177 12.52 4.90 17.56
CA PRO A 177 12.99 4.94 16.20
C PRO A 177 11.82 4.62 15.26
N ARG A 178 11.82 5.27 14.10
CA ARG A 178 10.80 5.06 13.07
C ARG A 178 11.45 4.34 11.88
N SER A 179 10.78 3.31 11.39
CA SER A 179 11.20 2.58 10.20
C SER A 179 10.41 3.05 8.98
N LYS A 180 11.08 3.04 7.83
CA LYS A 180 10.49 3.15 6.49
C LYS A 180 10.91 1.88 5.72
N ILE A 181 9.96 1.25 5.04
CA ILE A 181 10.18 0.05 4.24
C ILE A 181 9.59 0.26 2.86
N GLU A 182 10.30 -0.17 1.84
CA GLU A 182 9.88 -0.07 0.44
C GLU A 182 9.63 -1.47 -0.12
N PHE A 183 8.48 -1.66 -0.74
CA PHE A 183 8.06 -2.86 -1.44
C PHE A 183 8.13 -2.62 -2.93
N ASP A 184 9.10 -3.22 -3.59
CA ASP A 184 9.21 -3.21 -5.04
C ASP A 184 8.43 -4.39 -5.62
N ILE A 185 7.27 -4.10 -6.23
CA ILE A 185 6.41 -5.09 -6.86
C ILE A 185 6.60 -5.05 -8.37
N ASN A 186 6.97 -6.20 -8.92
CA ASN A 186 7.01 -6.45 -10.35
C ASN A 186 5.64 -6.94 -10.83
N LEU A 187 4.93 -6.09 -11.55
CA LEU A 187 3.66 -6.41 -12.17
C LEU A 187 3.87 -7.23 -13.44
N SER A 188 3.15 -8.34 -13.58
CA SER A 188 3.14 -9.15 -14.79
C SER A 188 2.17 -8.56 -15.82
N PRO A 189 2.65 -8.12 -17.00
CA PRO A 189 1.77 -7.57 -18.03
C PRO A 189 0.76 -8.59 -18.56
N GLN A 190 1.13 -9.88 -18.58
CA GLN A 190 0.23 -10.95 -19.02
C GLN A 190 -0.94 -11.11 -18.05
N ASN A 191 -0.67 -11.10 -16.74
CA ASN A 191 -1.72 -11.19 -15.72
C ASN A 191 -2.59 -9.93 -15.74
N ILE A 192 -2.00 -8.74 -15.86
CA ILE A 192 -2.75 -7.50 -15.96
C ILE A 192 -3.62 -7.47 -17.22
N SER A 193 -3.07 -7.86 -18.38
CA SER A 193 -3.84 -7.96 -19.62
C SER A 193 -5.03 -8.92 -19.47
N THR A 194 -4.82 -10.04 -18.78
CA THR A 194 -5.90 -10.99 -18.48
C THR A 194 -6.96 -10.34 -17.60
N MET A 195 -6.56 -9.63 -16.54
CA MET A 195 -7.46 -8.91 -15.63
C MET A 195 -8.26 -7.81 -16.34
N MET A 196 -7.64 -7.05 -17.25
CA MET A 196 -8.30 -6.07 -18.09
C MET A 196 -9.37 -6.71 -18.97
N ASN A 197 -9.02 -7.82 -19.64
CA ASN A 197 -9.94 -8.52 -20.53
C ASN A 197 -11.10 -9.22 -19.80
N SER A 198 -10.90 -9.61 -18.53
CA SER A 198 -11.94 -10.24 -17.70
C SER A 198 -12.80 -9.24 -16.91
N GLY A 199 -12.53 -7.94 -17.00
CA GLY A 199 -13.25 -6.91 -16.24
C GLY A 199 -12.91 -6.88 -14.75
N THR A 200 -11.80 -7.49 -14.34
CA THR A 200 -11.29 -7.54 -12.95
C THR A 200 -10.02 -6.71 -12.83
N SER A 201 -9.96 -5.56 -13.49
CA SER A 201 -8.76 -4.74 -13.63
C SER A 201 -8.47 -3.84 -12.43
N THR A 202 -9.26 -3.93 -11.37
CA THR A 202 -9.07 -3.14 -10.15
C THR A 202 -8.52 -4.02 -9.04
N ILE A 203 -7.50 -3.53 -8.35
CA ILE A 203 -6.99 -4.10 -7.11
C ILE A 203 -7.04 -3.06 -6.00
N TYR A 204 -7.22 -3.56 -4.79
CA TYR A 204 -7.18 -2.79 -3.57
C TYR A 204 -6.00 -3.28 -2.75
N VAL A 205 -5.09 -2.38 -2.40
CA VAL A 205 -3.83 -2.67 -1.73
C VAL A 205 -3.85 -2.05 -0.34
N GLN A 206 -3.35 -2.79 0.65
CA GLN A 206 -3.26 -2.29 2.02
C GLN A 206 -2.03 -2.89 2.71
N ALA A 207 -1.34 -2.09 3.51
CA ALA A 207 -0.29 -2.57 4.39
C ALA A 207 -0.85 -2.94 5.76
N ALA A 208 -0.33 -4.01 6.35
CA ALA A 208 -0.69 -4.48 7.68
C ALA A 208 0.56 -4.75 8.52
N LEU A 209 0.66 -4.10 9.66
CA LEU A 209 1.72 -4.32 10.65
C LEU A 209 1.13 -5.05 11.86
N LEU A 210 1.72 -6.18 12.25
CA LEU A 210 1.29 -6.94 13.42
C LEU A 210 2.49 -7.52 14.19
N PRO A 211 2.35 -7.80 15.50
CA PRO A 211 3.36 -8.53 16.24
C PRO A 211 3.64 -9.88 15.58
N LYS A 212 4.92 -10.27 15.51
CA LYS A 212 5.32 -11.53 14.86
C LYS A 212 4.65 -12.76 15.50
N VAL A 213 4.53 -12.76 16.83
CA VAL A 213 3.83 -13.82 17.57
C VAL A 213 2.37 -13.97 17.17
N ASP A 214 1.72 -12.88 16.78
CA ASP A 214 0.32 -12.88 16.35
C ASP A 214 0.18 -13.43 14.95
N PHE A 215 1.06 -12.99 14.04
CA PHE A 215 1.15 -13.55 12.69
C PHE A 215 1.35 -15.07 12.73
N GLU A 216 2.30 -15.54 13.54
CA GLU A 216 2.61 -16.97 13.67
C GLU A 216 1.49 -17.78 14.32
N SER A 217 0.67 -17.15 15.17
CA SER A 217 -0.47 -17.79 15.84
C SER A 217 -1.81 -17.56 15.14
N GLY A 218 -1.82 -16.89 13.98
CA GLY A 218 -3.04 -16.60 13.22
C GLY A 218 -3.98 -15.60 13.91
N LYS A 219 -3.46 -14.75 14.78
CA LYS A 219 -4.22 -13.69 15.47
C LYS A 219 -4.10 -12.40 14.67
N TRP A 220 -5.20 -11.95 14.10
CA TRP A 220 -5.20 -10.80 13.18
C TRP A 220 -5.83 -9.55 13.79
N ASP A 221 -6.44 -9.65 14.97
CA ASP A 221 -7.16 -8.55 15.64
C ASP A 221 -6.26 -7.39 16.08
N ARG A 222 -4.94 -7.65 16.18
CA ARG A 222 -3.92 -6.67 16.57
C ARG A 222 -3.17 -6.05 15.40
N MET A 223 -3.63 -6.26 14.17
CA MET A 223 -3.10 -5.55 13.01
C MET A 223 -3.31 -4.05 13.14
N ILE A 224 -2.29 -3.28 12.75
CA ILE A 224 -2.39 -1.86 12.42
C ILE A 224 -2.36 -1.77 10.90
N LEU A 225 -3.33 -1.10 10.32
CA LEU A 225 -3.53 -1.03 8.88
C LEU A 225 -3.21 0.36 8.36
N SER A 226 -2.67 0.43 7.14
CA SER A 226 -2.61 1.68 6.38
C SER A 226 -3.98 2.05 5.83
N GLU A 227 -4.10 3.24 5.24
CA GLU A 227 -5.08 3.48 4.19
C GLU A 227 -4.99 2.42 3.09
N MET A 228 -6.10 2.31 2.36
CA MET A 228 -6.24 1.37 1.28
C MET A 228 -6.11 2.14 -0.02
N ASP A 229 -5.15 1.72 -0.85
CA ASP A 229 -4.95 2.29 -2.18
C ASP A 229 -5.71 1.44 -3.20
N THR A 230 -6.27 2.10 -4.21
CA THR A 230 -7.01 1.50 -5.31
C THR A 230 -6.22 1.71 -6.59
N ILE A 231 -5.94 0.62 -7.29
CA ILE A 231 -5.18 0.64 -8.53
C ILE A 231 -6.04 0.02 -9.61
N GLN A 232 -6.37 0.80 -10.61
CA GLN A 232 -7.12 0.35 -11.78
C GLN A 232 -6.18 0.23 -12.99
N PHE A 233 -6.17 -0.91 -13.66
CA PHE A 233 -5.42 -1.13 -14.89
C PHE A 233 -6.28 -0.84 -16.11
N MET A 234 -5.73 -0.11 -17.09
CA MET A 234 -6.40 0.28 -18.34
C MET A 234 -5.46 0.17 -19.55
N GLY A 235 -6.03 -0.08 -20.73
CA GLY A 235 -5.25 -0.48 -21.91
C GLY A 235 -4.61 0.65 -22.71
N ASN A 236 -5.21 1.84 -22.76
CA ASN A 236 -4.86 2.82 -23.81
C ASN A 236 -4.74 4.25 -23.30
N GLU A 237 -5.77 4.73 -22.59
CA GLU A 237 -5.91 6.15 -22.26
C GLU A 237 -6.34 6.33 -20.80
N CYS A 238 -5.94 7.47 -20.24
CA CYS A 238 -6.45 7.92 -18.96
C CYS A 238 -7.95 8.19 -19.08
N PRO A 239 -8.76 7.93 -18.04
CA PRO A 239 -10.13 8.43 -18.00
C PRO A 239 -10.20 9.95 -18.18
N GLU A 240 -11.30 10.46 -18.73
CA GLU A 240 -11.49 11.91 -19.00
C GLU A 240 -11.38 12.79 -17.72
N ASP A 241 -11.71 12.22 -16.57
CA ASP A 241 -11.63 12.87 -15.26
C ASP A 241 -10.26 12.71 -14.56
N HIS A 242 -9.24 12.20 -15.28
CA HIS A 242 -7.88 12.00 -14.77
C HIS A 242 -6.82 12.72 -15.63
N VAL A 243 -5.76 13.21 -14.98
CA VAL A 243 -4.55 13.76 -15.62
C VAL A 243 -3.42 12.76 -15.52
N VAL A 244 -2.51 12.80 -16.49
CA VAL A 244 -1.25 12.05 -16.41
C VAL A 244 -0.40 12.64 -15.29
N TYR A 245 0.08 11.79 -14.38
CA TYR A 245 0.99 12.16 -13.31
C TYR A 245 2.40 12.39 -13.86
N ASP A 246 2.97 13.56 -13.57
CA ASP A 246 4.34 13.93 -13.93
C ASP A 246 5.15 14.22 -12.65
N PRO A 247 6.08 13.32 -12.24
CA PRO A 247 6.88 13.50 -11.04
C PRO A 247 7.85 14.70 -11.12
N SER A 248 8.09 15.25 -12.32
CA SER A 248 8.95 16.42 -12.49
C SER A 248 8.25 17.75 -12.14
N GLN A 249 6.92 17.75 -12.01
CA GLN A 249 6.14 18.95 -11.69
C GLN A 249 5.83 19.06 -10.19
N PRO A 250 5.91 20.26 -9.60
CA PRO A 250 5.48 20.49 -8.22
C PRO A 250 3.99 20.15 -8.06
N GLY A 251 3.67 19.19 -7.20
CA GLY A 251 2.30 18.69 -7.02
C GLY A 251 1.87 17.58 -7.98
N GLY A 252 2.75 17.13 -8.89
CA GLY A 252 2.57 15.90 -9.68
C GLY A 252 1.51 15.95 -10.78
N ALA A 253 0.75 17.03 -10.92
CA ALA A 253 -0.28 17.16 -11.96
C ALA A 253 0.35 17.51 -13.31
N GLY A 254 0.33 16.58 -14.27
CA GLY A 254 0.69 16.84 -15.65
C GLY A 254 -0.39 17.60 -16.41
N VAL A 255 -0.03 18.09 -17.60
CA VAL A 255 -0.94 18.76 -18.53
C VAL A 255 -2.01 17.76 -19.01
N ALA A 256 -3.26 18.20 -19.13
CA ALA A 256 -4.34 17.37 -19.69
C ALA A 256 -3.89 16.78 -21.05
N PRO A 257 -4.16 15.49 -21.33
CA PRO A 257 -3.75 14.88 -22.58
C PRO A 257 -4.36 15.66 -23.75
N THR A 258 -3.51 16.26 -24.58
CA THR A 258 -3.91 16.76 -25.89
C THR A 258 -3.95 15.56 -26.84
N ASP A 259 -5.09 15.37 -27.49
CA ASP A 259 -5.31 14.34 -28.51
C ASP A 259 -4.40 14.55 -29.73
N ASP A 260 -3.14 14.12 -29.64
CA ASP A 260 -2.25 14.02 -30.79
C ASP A 260 -1.69 12.60 -30.88
N PHE A 261 -2.40 11.76 -31.64
CA PHE A 261 -1.92 10.50 -32.22
C PHE A 261 -1.93 10.59 -33.75
#